data_AF-K1YC42-F1
#
_entry.id   AF-K1YC42-F1
#
_cell.length_a   1.000
_cell.length_b   1.000
_cell.length_c   1.000
_cell.angle_alpha   90.00
_cell.angle_beta   90.00
_cell.angle_gamma   90.00
#
_symmetry.space_group_name_H-M   'P 1'
#
loop_
_entity.id
_entity.type
_entity.pdbx_description
1 polymer ?
#
loop_
_entity_poly.entity_id
_entity_poly.type
_entity_poly.pdbx_seq_one_letter_code
_entity_poly.pdbx_strand_id
1 'polypeptide(L)'
;MRQIQGTINGFGERCGNANLTSIIPALVFKLGVECEVRKNIDNLYTTSRLVNELANLPHNSYQPYVGESAFAHKGGVHVSAVKHNPLTYEHIAPDKVGNIRRILISDQSGRANILHKAKQWGLNLTPDDPVLPTIISELKALENEGFQYEGAEASFELLMRRAMGLQRNYFKFESFLVMNHKYLMDKPPLTEATIRLSIGGSEVHTAAMGDG
;
A
#
# COMPACT_ATOMS: atom_id res chain seq x y z
N MET A 1 35.83 5.22 -17.05
CA MET A 1 34.71 6.18 -17.22
C MET A 1 34.85 7.24 -16.13
N ARG A 2 34.87 8.55 -16.45
CA ARG A 2 35.03 9.62 -15.44
C ARG A 2 33.74 10.42 -15.16
N GLN A 3 32.69 10.19 -15.95
CA GLN A 3 31.40 10.87 -15.85
C GLN A 3 30.30 9.95 -16.39
N ILE A 4 29.10 10.06 -15.80
CA ILE A 4 27.86 9.44 -16.29
C ILE A 4 26.81 10.54 -16.40
N GLN A 5 26.08 10.56 -17.51
CA GLN A 5 24.97 11.49 -17.74
C GLN A 5 23.68 10.70 -17.81
N GLY A 6 22.62 11.25 -17.21
CA GLY A 6 21.32 10.60 -17.10
C GLY A 6 20.32 11.51 -16.41
N THR A 7 19.15 10.96 -16.11
CA THR A 7 18.05 11.66 -15.45
C THR A 7 17.52 10.86 -14.28
N ILE A 8 16.93 11.56 -13.30
CA ILE A 8 16.12 10.90 -12.27
C ILE A 8 14.93 10.22 -12.98
N ASN A 9 14.63 9.00 -12.55
CA ASN A 9 13.62 8.12 -13.15
C ASN A 9 13.83 7.75 -14.62
N GLY A 10 14.99 8.07 -15.21
CA GLY A 10 15.27 7.76 -16.61
C GLY A 10 14.43 8.56 -17.60
N PHE A 11 13.87 9.70 -17.20
CA PHE A 11 13.14 10.59 -18.09
C PHE A 11 13.96 10.98 -19.33
N GLY A 12 13.28 11.07 -20.47
CA GLY A 12 13.86 11.43 -21.75
C GLY A 12 12.93 11.06 -22.90
N GLU A 13 13.32 11.38 -24.12
CA GLU A 13 12.54 11.01 -25.30
C GLU A 13 12.53 9.50 -25.54
N ARG A 14 11.42 8.98 -26.08
CA ARG A 14 11.24 7.57 -26.48
C ARG A 14 11.50 6.59 -25.31
N CYS A 15 12.67 5.97 -25.29
CA CYS A 15 13.07 4.99 -24.29
C CYS A 15 13.65 5.63 -23.01
N GLY A 16 13.80 6.95 -22.99
CA GLY A 16 14.35 7.68 -21.85
C GLY A 16 15.87 7.82 -21.90
N ASN A 17 16.42 8.44 -20.85
CA ASN A 17 17.86 8.54 -20.62
C ASN A 17 18.32 7.49 -19.61
N ALA A 18 19.64 7.41 -19.38
CA ALA A 18 20.20 6.58 -18.33
C ALA A 18 19.55 6.90 -16.97
N ASN A 19 18.99 5.88 -16.32
CA ASN A 19 18.23 6.07 -15.10
C ASN A 19 19.14 6.19 -13.87
N LEU A 20 19.31 7.42 -13.39
CA LEU A 20 20.20 7.70 -12.26
C LEU A 20 19.73 7.08 -10.94
N THR A 21 18.42 6.83 -10.78
CA THR A 21 17.91 6.15 -9.57
C THR A 21 18.34 4.69 -9.47
N SER A 22 18.64 4.04 -10.61
CA SER A 22 19.19 2.69 -10.64
C SER A 22 20.72 2.68 -10.63
N ILE A 23 21.32 3.63 -11.36
CA ILE A 23 22.77 3.67 -11.54
C ILE A 23 23.48 4.11 -10.27
N ILE A 24 23.02 5.18 -9.60
CA ILE A 24 23.68 5.73 -8.42
C ILE A 24 23.85 4.68 -7.31
N PRO A 25 22.80 3.97 -6.85
CA PRO A 25 22.94 2.92 -5.84
C PRO A 25 23.81 1.75 -6.27
N ALA A 26 23.77 1.36 -7.56
CA ALA A 26 24.61 0.30 -8.07
C ALA A 26 26.10 0.68 -7.99
N LEU A 27 26.48 1.88 -8.41
CA LEU A 27 27.85 2.36 -8.32
C LEU A 27 28.35 2.42 -6.88
N VAL A 28 27.53 3.00 -5.99
CA VAL A 28 27.91 3.21 -4.59
C VAL A 28 27.95 1.90 -3.81
N PHE A 29 26.90 1.08 -3.88
CA PHE A 29 26.77 -0.10 -3.01
C PHE A 29 27.27 -1.41 -3.62
N LYS A 30 27.40 -1.51 -4.95
CA LYS A 30 27.87 -2.75 -5.62
C LYS A 30 29.28 -2.62 -6.16
N LEU A 31 29.65 -1.45 -6.67
CA LEU A 31 30.98 -1.22 -7.23
C LEU A 31 31.91 -0.45 -6.28
N GLY A 32 31.41 0.02 -5.13
CA GLY A 32 32.22 0.74 -4.14
C GLY A 32 32.78 2.07 -4.66
N VAL A 33 32.11 2.69 -5.63
CA VAL A 33 32.54 3.97 -6.20
C VAL A 33 32.22 5.08 -5.20
N GLU A 34 33.24 5.83 -4.79
CA GLU A 34 33.05 7.03 -4.00
C GLU A 34 32.56 8.19 -4.88
N CYS A 35 31.43 8.78 -4.48
CA CYS A 35 30.86 9.96 -5.12
C CYS A 35 30.19 10.86 -4.08
N GLU A 36 30.13 12.16 -4.33
CA GLU A 36 29.55 13.12 -3.37
C GLU A 36 28.06 12.86 -3.10
N VAL A 37 27.36 12.31 -4.09
CA VAL A 37 25.93 11.94 -3.99
C VAL A 37 25.67 10.90 -2.89
N ARG A 38 26.68 10.10 -2.51
CA ARG A 38 26.56 9.10 -1.45
C ARG A 38 26.07 9.68 -0.13
N LYS A 39 26.38 10.95 0.15
CA LYS A 39 25.97 11.62 1.40
C LYS A 39 24.46 11.79 1.54
N ASN A 40 23.74 11.81 0.41
CA ASN A 40 22.30 12.06 0.36
C ASN A 40 21.53 10.92 -0.32
N ILE A 41 22.17 9.76 -0.52
CA ILE A 41 21.60 8.63 -1.26
C ILE A 41 20.38 8.01 -0.55
N ASP A 42 20.30 8.20 0.76
CA ASP A 42 19.15 7.89 1.61
C ASP A 42 17.90 8.75 1.31
N ASN A 43 18.02 9.82 0.52
CA ASN A 43 16.86 10.59 0.06
C ASN A 43 16.35 10.15 -1.31
N LEU A 44 16.99 9.16 -1.95
CA LEU A 44 16.76 8.82 -3.35
C LEU A 44 15.31 8.38 -3.64
N TYR A 45 14.69 7.62 -2.73
CA TYR A 45 13.27 7.27 -2.80
C TYR A 45 12.38 8.51 -2.86
N THR A 46 12.55 9.45 -1.92
CA THR A 46 11.75 10.69 -1.90
C THR A 46 12.02 11.59 -3.10
N THR A 47 13.28 11.69 -3.56
CA THR A 47 13.64 12.47 -4.75
C THR A 47 12.99 11.89 -6.01
N SER A 48 12.98 10.57 -6.17
CA SER A 48 12.32 9.89 -7.30
C SER A 48 10.82 10.23 -7.36
N ARG A 49 10.12 10.17 -6.23
CA ARG A 49 8.69 10.49 -6.14
C ARG A 49 8.41 11.95 -6.44
N LEU A 50 9.18 12.86 -5.85
CA LEU A 50 9.06 14.29 -6.08
C LEU A 50 9.20 14.65 -7.57
N VAL A 51 10.18 14.05 -8.27
CA VAL A 51 10.37 14.31 -9.70
C VAL A 51 9.18 13.82 -10.53
N ASN A 52 8.60 12.67 -10.20
CA ASN A 52 7.39 12.18 -10.87
C ASN A 52 6.18 13.10 -10.60
N GLU A 53 6.01 13.55 -9.35
CA GLU A 53 4.92 14.47 -8.97
C GLU A 53 5.03 15.80 -9.72
N LEU A 54 6.23 16.39 -9.78
CA LEU A 54 6.49 17.62 -10.53
C LEU A 54 6.25 17.46 -12.04
N ALA A 55 6.45 16.26 -12.58
CA ALA A 55 6.16 15.93 -13.97
C ALA A 55 4.71 15.49 -14.22
N ASN A 56 3.87 15.44 -13.18
CA ASN A 56 2.52 14.89 -13.22
C ASN A 56 2.46 13.46 -13.80
N LEU A 57 3.44 12.63 -13.43
CA LEU A 57 3.55 11.24 -13.87
C LEU A 57 3.29 10.28 -12.71
N PRO A 58 2.67 9.12 -12.98
CA PRO A 58 2.49 8.09 -11.97
C PRO A 58 3.85 7.50 -11.54
N HIS A 59 3.93 7.05 -10.30
CA HIS A 59 5.13 6.38 -9.78
C HIS A 59 5.23 4.96 -10.31
N ASN A 60 6.41 4.55 -10.78
CA ASN A 60 6.66 3.17 -11.15
C ASN A 60 6.95 2.34 -9.89
N SER A 61 5.99 1.53 -9.46
CA SER A 61 6.10 0.70 -8.26
C SER A 61 7.20 -0.37 -8.35
N TYR A 62 7.62 -0.78 -9.56
CA TYR A 62 8.62 -1.82 -9.78
C TYR A 62 10.02 -1.26 -10.08
N GLN A 63 10.21 0.05 -9.99
CA GLN A 63 11.48 0.69 -10.30
C GLN A 63 12.59 0.19 -9.36
N PRO A 64 13.77 -0.19 -9.86
CA PRO A 64 14.87 -0.65 -9.00
C PRO A 64 15.21 0.39 -7.92
N TYR A 65 15.45 -0.08 -6.69
CA TYR A 65 15.75 0.71 -5.49
C TYR A 65 14.62 1.63 -4.99
N VAL A 66 13.92 2.35 -5.86
CA VAL A 66 12.98 3.42 -5.47
C VAL A 66 11.50 3.07 -5.67
N GLY A 67 11.20 1.93 -6.31
CA GLY A 67 9.83 1.43 -6.43
C GLY A 67 9.29 0.95 -5.09
N GLU A 68 7.99 1.13 -4.85
CA GLU A 68 7.33 0.62 -3.65
C GLU A 68 7.41 -0.91 -3.51
N SER A 69 7.50 -1.63 -4.64
CA SER A 69 7.63 -3.08 -4.70
C SER A 69 9.09 -3.55 -4.68
N ALA A 70 10.08 -2.64 -4.72
CA ALA A 70 11.50 -2.98 -4.83
C ALA A 70 12.03 -3.78 -3.62
N PHE A 71 11.40 -3.62 -2.45
CA PHE A 71 11.71 -4.33 -1.21
C PHE A 71 10.44 -4.93 -0.59
N ALA A 72 9.48 -5.34 -1.44
CA ALA A 72 8.24 -5.96 -1.02
C ALA A 72 8.34 -7.48 -0.99
N HIS A 73 7.85 -8.10 0.09
CA HIS A 73 7.88 -9.54 0.32
C HIS A 73 6.47 -10.07 0.55
N LYS A 74 5.98 -10.91 -0.36
CA LYS A 74 4.59 -11.42 -0.37
C LYS A 74 4.43 -12.82 0.26
N GLY A 75 5.32 -13.75 -0.07
CA GLY A 75 5.19 -15.15 0.36
C GLY A 75 5.65 -15.40 1.80
N GLY A 76 4.95 -16.27 2.53
CA GLY A 76 5.31 -16.60 3.92
C GLY A 76 6.72 -17.17 4.12
N VAL A 77 7.24 -17.93 3.15
CA VAL A 77 8.63 -18.40 3.16
C VAL A 77 9.62 -17.24 3.02
N HIS A 78 9.35 -16.31 2.10
CA HIS A 78 10.19 -15.13 1.88
C HIS A 78 10.22 -14.24 3.12
N VAL A 79 9.05 -14.00 3.73
CA VAL A 79 8.93 -13.19 4.94
C VAL A 79 9.65 -13.82 6.13
N SER A 80 9.52 -15.15 6.31
CA SER A 80 10.27 -15.86 7.35
C SER A 80 11.77 -15.73 7.14
N ALA A 81 12.26 -15.96 5.92
CA ALA A 81 13.68 -15.85 5.60
C ALA A 81 14.22 -14.43 5.80
N VAL A 82 13.52 -13.40 5.30
CA VAL A 82 13.92 -11.99 5.47
C VAL A 82 13.95 -11.58 6.94
N LYS A 83 13.05 -12.11 7.76
CA LYS A 83 13.05 -11.86 9.21
C LYS A 83 14.28 -12.44 9.91
N HIS A 84 14.79 -13.59 9.44
CA HIS A 84 16.00 -14.23 10.00
C HIS A 84 17.27 -13.60 9.44
N ASN A 85 17.35 -13.45 8.12
CA ASN A 85 18.46 -12.84 7.42
C ASN A 85 17.94 -12.07 6.19
N PRO A 86 17.82 -10.72 6.27
CA PRO A 86 17.36 -9.91 5.15
C PRO A 86 18.13 -10.12 3.85
N LEU A 87 19.43 -10.43 3.92
CA LEU A 87 20.31 -10.55 2.76
C LEU A 87 19.95 -11.71 1.82
N THR A 88 19.09 -12.64 2.24
CA THR A 88 18.65 -13.75 1.39
C THR A 88 17.74 -13.29 0.24
N TYR A 89 17.01 -12.20 0.43
CA TYR A 89 16.10 -11.64 -0.59
C TYR A 89 16.30 -10.14 -0.82
N GLU A 90 17.03 -9.44 0.06
CA GLU A 90 17.34 -8.03 -0.10
C GLU A 90 18.82 -7.85 -0.46
N HIS A 91 19.06 -7.50 -1.71
CA HIS A 91 20.41 -7.22 -2.20
C HIS A 91 21.10 -6.05 -1.48
N ILE A 92 20.35 -5.12 -0.89
CA ILE A 92 20.81 -4.06 0.02
C ILE A 92 19.71 -3.80 1.05
N ALA A 93 20.04 -3.19 2.19
CA ALA A 93 19.04 -2.72 3.13
C ALA A 93 18.27 -1.52 2.52
N PRO A 94 16.93 -1.46 2.61
CA PRO A 94 16.11 -0.47 1.92
C PRO A 94 16.33 0.98 2.41
N ASP A 95 16.64 1.14 3.70
CA ASP A 95 16.95 2.42 4.34
C ASP A 95 18.14 3.14 3.69
N LYS A 96 19.08 2.37 3.11
CA LYS A 96 20.25 2.93 2.39
C LYS A 96 19.88 3.77 1.18
N VAL A 97 18.66 3.64 0.65
CA VAL A 97 18.16 4.44 -0.47
C VAL A 97 16.90 5.24 -0.10
N GLY A 98 16.57 5.29 1.19
CA GLY A 98 15.35 5.95 1.69
C GLY A 98 14.06 5.19 1.49
N ASN A 99 14.14 3.93 1.06
CA ASN A 99 12.98 3.08 0.88
C ASN A 99 12.70 2.29 2.16
N ILE A 100 11.59 1.57 2.21
CA ILE A 100 11.19 0.75 3.35
C ILE A 100 10.92 -0.68 2.91
N ARG A 101 11.23 -1.63 3.80
CA ARG A 101 10.79 -3.02 3.64
C ARG A 101 9.28 -3.06 3.77
N ARG A 102 8.60 -3.69 2.81
CA ARG A 102 7.16 -3.94 2.88
C ARG A 102 6.89 -5.44 2.94
N ILE A 103 6.10 -5.86 3.93
CA ILE A 103 5.55 -7.21 3.95
C ILE A 103 4.13 -7.11 3.43
N LEU A 104 3.84 -7.79 2.33
CA LEU A 104 2.51 -7.78 1.72
C LEU A 104 1.65 -8.90 2.31
N ILE A 105 0.33 -8.70 2.23
CA ILE A 105 -0.68 -9.66 2.64
C ILE A 105 -1.42 -10.14 1.40
N SER A 106 -1.49 -11.47 1.24
CA SER A 106 -2.23 -12.17 0.19
C SER A 106 -2.60 -13.60 0.63
N ASP A 107 -3.26 -14.36 -0.22
CA ASP A 107 -3.55 -15.79 -0.14
C ASP A 107 -2.34 -16.69 0.24
N GLN A 108 -1.14 -16.31 -0.17
CA GLN A 108 0.13 -16.96 0.15
C GLN A 108 0.72 -16.53 1.51
N SER A 109 0.05 -15.64 2.21
CA SER A 109 0.46 -15.20 3.55
C SER A 109 0.29 -16.32 4.56
N GLY A 110 1.34 -16.56 5.32
CA GLY A 110 1.33 -17.49 6.45
C GLY A 110 1.11 -16.76 7.78
N ARG A 111 1.18 -17.54 8.86
CA ARG A 111 1.16 -17.03 10.25
C ARG A 111 2.18 -15.91 10.47
N ALA A 112 3.38 -16.04 9.90
CA ALA A 112 4.45 -15.05 10.07
C ALA A 112 4.09 -13.66 9.51
N ASN A 113 3.43 -13.59 8.34
CA ASN A 113 3.00 -12.32 7.74
C ASN A 113 1.99 -11.61 8.64
N ILE A 114 0.98 -12.36 9.11
CA ILE A 114 -0.12 -11.81 9.91
C ILE A 114 0.39 -11.34 11.27
N LEU A 115 1.24 -12.11 11.94
CA LEU A 115 1.86 -11.71 13.21
C LEU A 115 2.76 -10.47 13.03
N HIS A 116 3.45 -10.35 11.88
CA HIS A 116 4.23 -9.16 11.57
C HIS A 116 3.34 -7.92 11.43
N LYS A 117 2.26 -8.01 10.66
CA LYS A 117 1.29 -6.91 10.50
C LYS A 117 0.58 -6.56 11.79
N ALA A 118 0.16 -7.56 12.58
CA ALA A 118 -0.40 -7.35 13.90
C ALA A 118 0.50 -6.47 14.76
N LYS A 119 1.80 -6.82 14.84
CA LYS A 119 2.78 -6.02 15.58
C LYS A 119 2.94 -4.61 15.01
N GLN A 120 2.98 -4.46 13.69
CA GLN A 120 3.08 -3.16 13.03
C GLN A 120 1.90 -2.24 13.38
N TRP A 121 0.70 -2.80 13.55
CA TRP A 121 -0.54 -2.07 13.86
C TRP A 121 -0.86 -2.01 15.36
N GLY A 122 0.03 -2.50 16.22
CA GLY A 122 -0.20 -2.53 17.67
C GLY A 122 -1.33 -3.47 18.10
N LEU A 123 -1.61 -4.51 17.32
CA LEU A 123 -2.57 -5.57 17.65
C LEU A 123 -1.85 -6.67 18.45
N ASN A 124 -2.35 -6.95 19.65
CA ASN A 124 -1.83 -8.01 20.51
C ASN A 124 -2.31 -9.38 20.01
N LEU A 125 -1.55 -9.98 19.09
CA LEU A 125 -1.82 -11.30 18.53
C LEU A 125 -0.62 -12.21 18.76
N THR A 126 -0.82 -13.31 19.48
CA THR A 126 0.23 -14.31 19.76
C THR A 126 0.23 -15.44 18.72
N PRO A 127 1.36 -16.16 18.52
CA PRO A 127 1.41 -17.29 17.58
C PRO A 127 0.40 -18.41 17.86
N ASP A 128 0.05 -18.61 19.13
CA ASP A 128 -0.87 -19.65 19.60
C ASP A 128 -2.32 -19.13 19.75
N ASP A 129 -2.59 -17.90 19.32
CA ASP A 129 -3.91 -17.29 19.44
C ASP A 129 -4.94 -18.05 18.56
N PRO A 130 -6.08 -18.50 19.12
CA PRO A 130 -7.10 -19.22 18.35
C PRO A 130 -7.78 -18.37 17.27
N VAL A 131 -7.66 -17.04 17.30
CA VAL A 131 -8.18 -16.13 16.27
C VAL A 131 -7.31 -16.15 15.01
N LEU A 132 -6.02 -16.50 15.12
CA LEU A 132 -5.08 -16.46 13.99
C LEU A 132 -5.50 -17.38 12.82
N PRO A 133 -5.90 -18.65 13.03
CA PRO A 133 -6.47 -19.48 11.97
C PRO A 133 -7.71 -18.88 11.29
N THR A 134 -8.59 -18.21 12.06
CA THR A 134 -9.78 -17.55 11.54
C THR A 134 -9.42 -16.41 10.59
N ILE A 135 -8.45 -15.56 10.98
CA ILE A 135 -7.96 -14.46 10.13
C ILE A 135 -7.37 -15.00 8.82
N ILE A 136 -6.57 -16.09 8.89
CA ILE A 136 -6.00 -16.73 7.69
C ILE A 136 -7.10 -17.25 6.77
N SER A 137 -8.11 -17.92 7.34
CA SER A 137 -9.21 -18.49 6.58
C SER A 137 -10.06 -17.41 5.90
N GLU A 138 -10.39 -16.35 6.62
CA GLU A 138 -11.19 -15.24 6.10
C GLU A 138 -10.43 -14.46 5.02
N LEU A 139 -9.14 -14.21 5.21
CA LEU A 139 -8.27 -13.63 4.19
C LEU A 139 -8.32 -14.43 2.88
N LYS A 140 -8.11 -15.75 2.97
CA LYS A 140 -8.11 -16.64 1.79
C LYS A 140 -9.45 -16.70 1.10
N ALA A 141 -10.55 -16.72 1.86
CA ALA A 141 -11.89 -16.72 1.31
C ALA A 141 -12.16 -15.44 0.53
N LEU A 142 -11.85 -14.28 1.12
CA LEU A 142 -12.08 -12.98 0.48
C LEU A 142 -11.18 -12.78 -0.75
N GLU A 143 -9.92 -13.19 -0.74
CA GLU A 143 -9.11 -13.11 -1.95
C GLU A 143 -9.62 -14.01 -3.09
N ASN A 144 -10.18 -15.18 -2.74
CA ASN A 144 -10.83 -16.04 -3.73
C ASN A 144 -12.12 -15.43 -4.30
N GLU A 145 -12.76 -14.51 -3.56
CA GLU A 145 -13.88 -13.70 -4.04
C GLU A 145 -13.44 -12.47 -4.86
N GLY A 146 -12.13 -12.24 -5.00
CA GLY A 146 -11.55 -11.16 -5.81
C GLY A 146 -11.07 -9.95 -5.02
N PHE A 147 -11.08 -9.99 -3.68
CA PHE A 147 -10.49 -8.93 -2.87
C PHE A 147 -8.96 -8.92 -3.01
N GLN A 148 -8.35 -7.73 -2.99
CA GLN A 148 -6.90 -7.57 -3.11
C GLN A 148 -6.35 -6.83 -1.89
N TYR A 149 -5.71 -7.55 -0.96
CA TYR A 149 -5.17 -6.94 0.26
C TYR A 149 -3.75 -6.40 0.11
N GLU A 150 -3.03 -6.76 -0.96
CA GLU A 150 -1.66 -6.28 -1.25
C GLU A 150 -1.60 -4.75 -1.42
N GLY A 151 -2.61 -4.17 -2.08
CA GLY A 151 -2.75 -2.73 -2.29
C GLY A 151 -3.63 -2.04 -1.26
N ALA A 152 -4.30 -2.80 -0.39
CA ALA A 152 -5.32 -2.31 0.54
C ALA A 152 -5.05 -2.78 1.97
N GLU A 153 -3.84 -2.51 2.48
CA GLU A 153 -3.40 -2.98 3.79
C GLU A 153 -4.34 -2.51 4.94
N ALA A 154 -4.91 -1.31 4.84
CA ALA A 154 -5.89 -0.81 5.81
C ALA A 154 -7.16 -1.66 5.87
N SER A 155 -7.63 -2.18 4.72
CA SER A 155 -8.78 -3.10 4.68
C SER A 155 -8.46 -4.40 5.41
N PHE A 156 -7.22 -4.89 5.32
CA PHE A 156 -6.79 -6.06 6.06
C PHE A 156 -6.69 -5.77 7.57
N GLU A 157 -6.21 -4.60 7.98
CA GLU A 157 -6.21 -4.18 9.38
C GLU A 157 -7.62 -4.21 9.97
N LEU A 158 -8.61 -3.69 9.24
CA LEU A 158 -10.02 -3.72 9.67
C LEU A 158 -10.57 -5.15 9.80
N LEU A 159 -10.20 -6.05 8.90
CA LEU A 159 -10.53 -7.47 9.01
C LEU A 159 -9.94 -8.06 10.30
N MET A 160 -8.65 -7.83 10.57
CA MET A 160 -8.01 -8.32 11.80
C MET A 160 -8.69 -7.77 13.05
N ARG A 161 -8.97 -6.45 13.09
CA ARG A 161 -9.65 -5.82 14.23
C ARG A 161 -11.03 -6.42 14.47
N ARG A 162 -11.79 -6.73 13.41
CA ARG A 162 -13.08 -7.40 13.50
C ARG A 162 -12.96 -8.83 14.02
N ALA A 163 -12.05 -9.63 13.48
CA ALA A 163 -11.79 -10.99 13.95
C ALA A 163 -11.35 -11.03 15.42
N MET A 164 -10.61 -10.02 15.87
CA MET A 164 -10.17 -9.86 17.27
C MET A 164 -11.21 -9.20 18.19
N GLY A 165 -12.41 -8.86 17.70
CA GLY A 165 -13.43 -8.18 18.50
C GLY A 165 -13.10 -6.74 18.89
N LEU A 166 -12.10 -6.13 18.25
CA LEU A 166 -11.66 -4.74 18.45
C LEU A 166 -12.40 -3.74 17.54
N GLN A 167 -13.36 -4.21 16.75
CA GLN A 167 -14.15 -3.35 15.87
C GLN A 167 -14.98 -2.36 16.69
N ARG A 168 -14.86 -1.07 16.35
CA ARG A 168 -15.73 -0.02 16.86
C ARG A 168 -16.89 0.19 15.89
N ASN A 169 -18.11 0.08 16.41
CA ASN A 169 -19.30 0.47 15.67
C ASN A 169 -19.53 1.97 15.87
N TYR A 170 -18.97 2.78 14.97
CA TYR A 170 -19.14 4.23 15.00
C TYR A 170 -20.58 4.65 14.70
N PHE A 171 -21.23 3.92 13.82
CA PHE A 171 -22.62 4.09 13.45
C PHE A 171 -23.22 2.74 13.06
N LYS A 172 -24.55 2.65 13.13
CA LYS A 172 -25.33 1.57 12.55
C LYS A 172 -26.09 2.12 11.35
N PHE A 173 -25.85 1.54 10.18
CA PHE A 173 -26.65 1.83 9.00
C PHE A 173 -28.03 1.19 9.15
N GLU A 174 -29.10 1.96 8.97
CA GLU A 174 -30.47 1.44 9.15
C GLU A 174 -31.20 1.30 7.82
N SER A 175 -31.24 2.37 7.02
CA SER A 175 -31.89 2.35 5.72
C SER A 175 -31.41 3.49 4.84
N PHE A 176 -31.56 3.32 3.53
CA PHE A 176 -31.43 4.39 2.57
C PHE A 176 -32.60 4.35 1.58
N LEU A 177 -32.95 5.51 1.05
CA LEU A 177 -33.89 5.69 -0.04
C LEU A 177 -33.20 6.54 -1.10
N VAL A 178 -33.15 6.04 -2.34
CA VAL A 178 -32.66 6.80 -3.48
C VAL A 178 -33.83 7.02 -4.44
N MET A 179 -34.09 8.28 -4.74
CA MET A 179 -35.15 8.69 -5.65
C MET A 179 -34.53 9.41 -6.84
N ASN A 180 -34.77 8.86 -8.03
CA ASN A 180 -34.36 9.45 -9.29
C ASN A 180 -35.55 10.17 -9.92
N HIS A 181 -35.39 11.47 -10.20
CA HIS A 181 -36.44 12.30 -10.78
C HIS A 181 -36.00 13.00 -12.07
N LYS A 182 -36.79 12.83 -13.13
CA LYS A 182 -36.70 13.62 -14.36
C LYS A 182 -37.82 14.65 -14.38
N TYR A 183 -37.59 15.79 -13.72
CA TYR A 183 -38.60 16.84 -13.58
C TYR A 183 -38.93 17.55 -14.90
N LEU A 184 -37.94 17.68 -15.79
CA LEU A 184 -38.06 18.36 -17.07
C LEU A 184 -37.28 17.56 -18.11
N MET A 185 -37.88 17.31 -19.29
CA MET A 185 -37.25 16.46 -20.32
C MET A 185 -35.94 17.05 -20.86
N ASP A 186 -35.84 18.38 -20.88
CA ASP A 186 -34.69 19.17 -21.31
C ASP A 186 -33.59 19.35 -20.26
N LYS A 187 -33.82 18.97 -18.99
CA LYS A 187 -32.81 19.05 -17.91
C LYS A 187 -32.24 17.68 -17.56
N PRO A 188 -31.00 17.57 -17.06
CA PRO A 188 -30.50 16.32 -16.52
C PRO A 188 -31.39 15.80 -15.38
N PRO A 189 -31.53 14.47 -15.21
CA PRO A 189 -32.22 13.89 -14.06
C PRO A 189 -31.53 14.28 -12.77
N LEU A 190 -32.30 14.37 -11.68
CA LEU A 190 -31.80 14.68 -10.35
C LEU A 190 -31.98 13.46 -9.45
N THR A 191 -30.91 13.07 -8.75
CA THR A 191 -30.95 12.00 -7.75
C THR A 191 -31.01 12.62 -6.35
N GLU A 192 -31.97 12.20 -5.53
CA GLU A 192 -31.97 12.47 -4.09
C GLU A 192 -31.68 11.18 -3.33
N ALA A 193 -30.72 11.22 -2.42
CA ALA A 193 -30.39 10.13 -1.52
C ALA A 193 -30.72 10.56 -0.08
N THR A 194 -31.58 9.79 0.57
CA THR A 194 -31.94 9.92 1.98
C THR A 194 -31.37 8.74 2.76
N ILE A 195 -30.63 9.00 3.83
CA ILE A 195 -29.95 7.99 4.65
C ILE A 195 -30.39 8.14 6.11
N ARG A 196 -30.69 7.00 6.75
CA ARG A 196 -30.87 6.86 8.20
C ARG A 196 -29.73 6.06 8.83
N LEU A 197 -29.10 6.67 9.83
CA LEU A 197 -28.02 6.10 10.62
C LEU A 197 -28.38 6.20 12.11
N SER A 198 -27.95 5.25 12.92
CA SER A 198 -27.91 5.41 14.37
C SER A 198 -26.48 5.70 14.82
N ILE A 199 -26.24 6.85 15.46
CA ILE A 199 -24.93 7.31 15.96
C ILE A 199 -25.06 7.58 17.46
N GLY A 200 -24.31 6.84 18.28
CA GLY A 200 -24.36 6.99 19.74
C GLY A 200 -25.75 6.74 20.35
N GLY A 201 -26.57 5.91 19.70
CA GLY A 201 -27.96 5.64 20.12
C GLY A 201 -28.98 6.68 19.66
N SER A 202 -28.56 7.73 18.96
CA SER A 202 -29.46 8.72 18.35
C SER A 202 -29.64 8.42 16.87
N GLU A 203 -30.87 8.50 16.38
CA GLU A 203 -31.16 8.42 14.95
C GLU A 203 -30.77 9.74 14.28
N VAL A 204 -30.01 9.64 13.19
CA VAL A 204 -29.64 10.72 12.31
C VAL A 204 -30.23 10.44 10.94
N HIS A 205 -31.00 11.39 10.44
CA HIS A 205 -31.69 11.32 9.17
C HIS A 205 -31.29 12.51 8.30
N THR A 206 -30.69 12.24 7.14
CA THR A 206 -30.15 13.27 6.23
C THR A 206 -30.54 12.94 4.79
N ALA A 207 -30.82 13.98 4.01
CA ALA A 207 -31.04 13.90 2.57
C ALA A 207 -30.08 14.84 1.83
N ALA A 208 -29.60 14.42 0.66
CA ALA A 208 -28.77 15.23 -0.23
C ALA A 208 -29.11 14.92 -1.70
N MET A 209 -28.88 15.90 -2.57
CA MET A 209 -29.12 15.79 -4.02
C MET A 209 -27.80 15.76 -4.79
N GLY A 210 -27.77 15.03 -5.92
CA GLY A 210 -26.62 14.95 -6.81
C GLY A 210 -26.96 14.37 -8.18
N ASP A 211 -25.96 14.29 -9.06
CA ASP A 211 -26.13 13.82 -10.44
C ASP A 211 -26.22 12.28 -10.55
N GLY A 212 -25.95 11.56 -9.46
CA GLY A 212 -25.89 10.09 -9.40
C GLY A 212 -24.49 9.57 -9.07
#